data_AF-A0A0L6UZS9-F1
#
_entry.id   AF-A0A0L6UZS9-F1
#
_cell.length_a   1.000
_cell.length_b   1.000
_cell.length_c   1.000
_cell.angle_alpha   90.00
_cell.angle_beta   90.00
_cell.angle_gamma   90.00
#
_symmetry.space_group_name_H-M   'P 1'
#
loop_
_entity.id
_entity.type
_entity.pdbx_description
1 polymer ?
#
loop_
_entity_poly.entity_id
_entity_poly.type
_entity_poly.pdbx_seq_one_letter_code
_entity_poly.pdbx_strand_id
1 'polypeptide(L)'
;MADAGANCRPPVLSDRTVESTRNDGFGQAMLKAALDTTPQLTDENYSVWKDKMSGLLELRGVLDTLESPLTALTTEENTELKLLLISKMDSVTHNNVINVDNRNSEKEIWNSIKERFASSQSSNRARIFNDFLYLTFKEDAVDSFITEVRVSIKKMIDFPASLRLLK
;
A
#
# COMPACT_ATOMS: atom_id res chain seq x y z
N MET A 1 18.08 8.26 75.75
CA MET A 1 19.26 8.25 74.86
C MET A 1 18.78 7.90 73.47
N ALA A 2 18.83 8.87 72.57
CA ALA A 2 18.53 8.73 71.14
C ALA A 2 19.76 8.15 70.42
N ASP A 3 19.57 7.33 69.38
CA ASP A 3 19.72 7.77 67.99
C ASP A 3 19.66 6.57 67.04
N ALA A 4 19.00 6.77 65.90
CA ALA A 4 18.74 5.80 64.85
C ALA A 4 19.75 5.99 63.72
N GLY A 5 20.54 4.95 63.41
CA GLY A 5 21.45 4.93 62.26
C GLY A 5 20.91 4.09 61.11
N ALA A 6 20.10 4.69 60.23
CA ALA A 6 19.72 4.11 58.95
C ALA A 6 20.88 4.26 57.95
N ASN A 7 21.42 3.15 57.45
CA ASN A 7 22.43 3.19 56.38
C ASN A 7 21.76 2.84 55.04
N CYS A 8 21.44 3.88 54.28
CA CYS A 8 21.01 3.78 52.88
C CYS A 8 22.18 3.31 52.01
N ARG A 9 21.99 2.23 51.25
CA ARG A 9 22.84 1.88 50.10
C ARG A 9 22.06 2.20 48.82
N PRO A 10 22.61 2.97 47.87
CA PRO A 10 21.85 3.39 46.69
C PRO A 10 21.65 2.22 45.72
N PRO A 11 20.51 2.14 45.01
CA PRO A 11 20.33 1.22 43.91
C PRO A 11 21.09 1.75 42.68
N VAL A 12 22.00 0.96 42.14
CA VAL A 12 22.59 1.14 40.81
C VAL A 12 21.48 0.90 39.79
N LEU A 13 20.82 1.96 39.33
CA LEU A 13 19.77 1.84 38.31
C LEU A 13 19.60 3.17 37.57
N SER A 14 20.38 3.40 36.51
CA SER A 14 20.07 4.38 35.44
C SER A 14 21.23 4.49 34.44
N ASP A 15 21.38 3.50 33.58
CA ASP A 15 22.12 3.71 32.32
C ASP A 15 21.36 3.11 31.13
N ARG A 16 20.72 1.93 31.32
CA ARG A 16 19.89 1.30 30.29
C ARG A 16 18.61 2.04 29.91
N THR A 17 18.08 2.91 30.77
CA THR A 17 16.78 3.56 30.54
C THR A 17 16.89 4.79 29.65
N VAL A 18 18.06 5.44 29.59
CA VAL A 18 18.26 6.68 28.82
C VAL A 18 18.53 6.37 27.34
N GLU A 19 19.11 5.20 27.05
CA GLU A 19 19.41 4.73 25.70
C GLU A 19 18.11 4.36 24.93
N SER A 20 17.14 3.74 25.60
CA SER A 20 15.83 3.41 25.00
C SER A 20 15.09 4.67 24.51
N THR A 21 14.99 5.71 25.34
CA THR A 21 14.24 6.93 25.01
C THR A 21 14.86 7.75 23.89
N ARG A 22 16.19 7.69 23.71
CA ARG A 22 16.91 8.39 22.63
C ARG A 22 16.70 7.71 21.27
N ASN A 23 16.58 6.39 21.29
CA ASN A 23 16.34 5.58 20.09
C ASN A 23 14.91 5.76 19.56
N ASP A 24 13.95 5.97 20.46
CA ASP A 24 12.55 6.25 20.10
C ASP A 24 12.38 7.60 19.39
N GLY A 25 13.08 8.65 19.84
CA GLY A 25 12.97 9.98 19.25
C GLY A 25 13.50 10.07 17.82
N PHE A 26 14.61 9.39 17.52
CA PHE A 26 15.15 9.32 16.16
C PHE A 26 14.21 8.55 15.22
N GLY A 27 13.70 7.39 15.67
CA GLY A 27 12.72 6.60 14.90
C GLY A 27 11.45 7.39 14.60
N GLN A 28 10.92 8.11 15.60
CA GLN A 28 9.73 8.95 15.42
C GLN A 28 9.98 10.12 14.47
N ALA A 29 11.15 10.77 14.55
CA ALA A 29 11.53 11.83 13.62
C ALA A 29 11.66 11.30 12.18
N MET A 30 12.20 10.09 12.01
CA MET A 30 12.30 9.46 10.70
C MET A 30 10.96 9.02 10.14
N LEU A 31 10.07 8.48 10.99
CA LEU A 31 8.71 8.14 10.58
C LEU A 31 7.94 9.38 10.14
N LYS A 32 8.07 10.48 10.87
CA LYS A 32 7.49 11.76 10.49
C LYS A 32 8.04 12.27 9.15
N ALA A 33 9.36 12.23 8.96
CA ALA A 33 9.98 12.65 7.70
C ALA A 33 9.56 11.75 6.52
N ALA A 34 9.45 10.44 6.73
CA ALA A 34 8.95 9.51 5.72
C ALA A 34 7.48 9.81 5.36
N LEU A 35 6.64 10.09 6.36
CA LEU A 35 5.24 10.51 6.16
C LEU A 35 5.16 11.78 5.32
N ASP A 36 5.96 12.80 5.64
CA ASP A 36 5.95 14.09 4.95
C ASP A 36 6.47 13.98 3.50
N THR A 37 7.47 13.14 3.28
CA THR A 37 8.12 12.99 1.96
C THR A 37 7.43 11.96 1.05
N THR A 38 6.56 11.10 1.58
CA THR A 38 5.77 10.17 0.79
C THR A 38 4.72 10.94 -0.01
N PRO A 39 4.78 10.92 -1.36
CA PRO A 39 3.87 11.67 -2.21
C PRO A 39 2.44 11.13 -2.09
N GLN A 40 1.48 11.91 -2.57
CA GLN A 40 0.15 11.39 -2.85
C GLN A 40 0.22 10.46 -4.06
N LEU A 41 -0.38 9.29 -3.98
CA LEU A 41 -0.47 8.28 -5.04
C LEU A 41 -1.36 8.79 -6.16
N THR A 42 -0.81 8.76 -7.37
CA THR A 42 -1.51 9.06 -8.63
C THR A 42 -1.18 7.98 -9.66
N ASP A 43 -1.86 8.02 -10.81
CA ASP A 43 -1.65 7.09 -11.93
C ASP A 43 -0.25 7.16 -12.57
N GLU A 44 0.52 8.20 -12.25
CA GLU A 44 1.79 8.51 -12.90
C GLU A 44 3.00 8.26 -11.99
N ASN A 45 2.82 8.18 -10.67
CA ASN A 45 3.92 8.19 -9.71
C ASN A 45 4.08 6.91 -8.89
N TYR A 46 3.37 5.83 -9.25
CA TYR A 46 3.34 4.60 -8.46
C TYR A 46 4.70 4.03 -8.11
N SER A 47 5.68 4.03 -9.03
CA SER A 47 7.03 3.51 -8.72
C SER A 47 7.67 4.28 -7.56
N VAL A 48 7.64 5.60 -7.63
CA VAL A 48 8.21 6.48 -6.59
C VAL A 48 7.41 6.37 -5.29
N TRP A 49 6.08 6.31 -5.40
CA TRP A 49 5.20 6.14 -4.25
C TRP A 49 5.45 4.79 -3.56
N LYS A 50 5.58 3.70 -4.33
CA LYS A 50 5.80 2.35 -3.83
C LYS A 50 7.09 2.27 -3.04
N ASP A 51 8.19 2.80 -3.56
CA ASP A 51 9.48 2.76 -2.87
C ASP A 51 9.42 3.50 -1.53
N LYS A 52 8.82 4.70 -1.54
CA LYS A 52 8.69 5.52 -0.32
C LYS A 52 7.72 4.93 0.69
N MET A 53 6.57 4.43 0.25
CA MET A 53 5.57 3.82 1.12
C MET A 53 6.08 2.50 1.71
N SER A 54 6.78 1.67 0.93
CA SER A 54 7.38 0.42 1.44
C SER A 54 8.42 0.71 2.50
N GLY A 55 9.34 1.67 2.26
CA GLY A 55 10.33 2.08 3.26
C GLY A 55 9.70 2.66 4.53
N LEU A 56 8.58 3.39 4.41
CA LEU A 56 7.82 3.87 5.57
C LEU A 56 7.22 2.72 6.39
N LEU A 57 6.67 1.71 5.73
CA LEU A 57 6.08 0.54 6.38
C LEU A 57 7.14 -0.39 6.99
N GLU A 58 8.33 -0.48 6.38
CA GLU A 58 9.50 -1.15 6.94
C GLU A 58 9.98 -0.44 8.22
N LEU A 59 10.08 0.89 8.18
CA LEU A 59 10.47 1.68 9.35
C LEU A 59 9.46 1.53 10.50
N ARG A 60 8.18 1.34 10.19
CA ARG A 60 7.11 1.05 11.16
C ARG A 60 7.12 -0.42 11.62
N GLY A 61 7.76 -1.33 10.89
CA GLY A 61 7.85 -2.75 11.22
C GLY A 61 6.63 -3.59 10.81
N VAL A 62 5.80 -3.08 9.88
CA VAL A 62 4.51 -3.70 9.52
C VAL A 62 4.46 -4.20 8.08
N LEU A 63 5.49 -3.95 7.26
CA LEU A 63 5.51 -4.35 5.84
C LEU A 63 5.33 -5.86 5.67
N ASP A 64 6.14 -6.68 6.34
CA ASP A 64 6.08 -8.15 6.20
C ASP A 64 4.71 -8.70 6.61
N THR A 65 4.11 -8.15 7.67
CA THR A 65 2.78 -8.53 8.14
C THR A 65 1.69 -8.14 7.12
N LEU A 66 1.84 -6.98 6.48
CA LEU A 66 0.94 -6.49 5.45
C LEU A 66 1.02 -7.35 4.17
N GLU A 67 2.21 -7.80 3.78
CA GLU A 67 2.42 -8.62 2.59
C GLU A 67 2.12 -10.10 2.80
N SER A 68 2.25 -10.59 4.03
CA SER A 68 1.95 -11.98 4.36
C SER A 68 0.44 -12.25 4.35
N PRO A 69 -0.04 -13.30 3.65
CA PRO A 69 -1.43 -13.72 3.75
C PRO A 69 -1.75 -14.39 5.09
N LEU A 70 -0.73 -14.84 5.84
CA LEU A 70 -0.87 -15.64 7.05
C LEU A 70 -0.81 -14.83 8.34
N THR A 71 -0.10 -13.69 8.33
CA THR A 71 0.17 -12.93 9.56
C THR A 71 -0.94 -11.92 9.80
N ALA A 72 -1.72 -12.06 10.87
CA ALA A 72 -2.78 -11.09 11.17
C ALA A 72 -2.19 -9.75 11.62
N LEU A 73 -2.77 -8.64 11.14
CA LEU A 73 -2.54 -7.31 11.71
C LEU A 73 -3.48 -7.11 12.90
N THR A 74 -3.02 -6.36 13.90
CA THR A 74 -3.87 -5.96 15.02
C THR A 74 -4.95 -4.97 14.55
N THR A 75 -6.04 -4.83 15.31
CA THR A 75 -7.11 -3.88 14.98
C THR A 75 -6.61 -2.43 14.91
N GLU A 76 -5.62 -2.08 15.74
CA GLU A 76 -5.00 -0.76 15.76
C GLU A 76 -4.15 -0.54 14.50
N GLU A 77 -3.25 -1.47 14.17
CA GLU A 77 -2.45 -1.41 12.94
C GLU A 77 -3.33 -1.35 11.68
N ASN A 78 -4.39 -2.15 11.60
CA ASN A 78 -5.33 -2.09 10.49
C ASN A 78 -5.96 -0.69 10.36
N THR A 79 -6.36 -0.09 11.48
CA THR A 79 -6.98 1.24 11.50
C THR A 79 -6.00 2.32 11.07
N GLU A 80 -4.78 2.30 11.62
CA GLU A 80 -3.71 3.24 11.27
C GLU A 80 -3.32 3.13 9.80
N LEU A 81 -3.08 1.91 9.32
CA LEU A 81 -2.64 1.65 7.95
C LEU A 81 -3.71 1.98 6.93
N LYS A 82 -4.97 1.65 7.21
CA LYS A 82 -6.09 2.07 6.37
C LYS A 82 -6.14 3.59 6.23
N LEU A 83 -6.08 4.31 7.35
CA LEU A 83 -6.11 5.78 7.32
C LEU A 83 -4.91 6.34 6.53
N LEU A 84 -3.72 5.80 6.76
CA LEU A 84 -2.51 6.17 6.03
C LEU A 84 -2.68 5.98 4.52
N LEU A 85 -3.05 4.77 4.07
CA LEU A 85 -3.20 4.45 2.66
C LEU A 85 -4.26 5.34 1.98
N ILE A 86 -5.42 5.52 2.61
CA ILE A 86 -6.49 6.39 2.09
C ILE A 86 -6.03 7.85 2.02
N SER A 87 -5.37 8.36 3.06
CA SER A 87 -4.89 9.75 3.11
C SER A 87 -3.85 10.07 2.04
N LYS A 88 -3.11 9.05 1.60
CA LYS A 88 -2.08 9.16 0.56
C LYS A 88 -2.60 8.89 -0.83
N MET A 89 -3.91 8.78 -1.07
CA MET A 89 -4.48 8.69 -2.41
C MET A 89 -5.04 10.03 -2.87
N ASP A 90 -4.94 10.33 -4.17
CA ASP A 90 -5.77 11.36 -4.77
C ASP A 90 -7.21 10.87 -4.96
N SER A 91 -8.14 11.80 -5.21
CA SER A 91 -9.55 11.45 -5.31
C SER A 91 -9.83 10.47 -6.46
N VAL A 92 -9.10 10.60 -7.58
CA VAL A 92 -9.25 9.72 -8.74
C VAL A 92 -8.79 8.30 -8.39
N THR A 93 -7.59 8.15 -7.82
CA THR A 93 -7.05 6.85 -7.39
C THR A 93 -7.94 6.23 -6.32
N HIS A 94 -8.38 7.00 -5.33
CA HIS A 94 -9.27 6.53 -4.28
C HIS A 94 -10.55 5.89 -4.86
N ASN A 95 -11.21 6.56 -5.80
CA ASN A 95 -12.44 6.05 -6.43
C ASN A 95 -12.25 4.81 -7.29
N ASN A 96 -11.01 4.54 -7.69
CA ASN A 96 -10.65 3.40 -8.54
C ASN A 96 -10.10 2.23 -7.72
N VAL A 97 -9.53 2.49 -6.54
CA VAL A 97 -8.94 1.47 -5.66
C VAL A 97 -9.91 1.04 -4.57
N ILE A 98 -10.64 1.96 -3.95
CA ILE A 98 -11.48 1.70 -2.78
C ILE A 98 -12.90 1.31 -3.19
N ASN A 99 -13.42 0.23 -2.62
CA ASN A 99 -14.78 -0.27 -2.83
C ASN A 99 -15.42 -0.77 -1.51
N VAL A 100 -16.64 -1.31 -1.59
CA VAL A 100 -17.38 -1.76 -0.40
C VAL A 100 -16.70 -2.96 0.28
N ASP A 101 -16.01 -3.78 -0.50
CA ASP A 101 -15.39 -5.03 -0.06
C ASP A 101 -14.08 -4.74 0.67
N ASN A 102 -13.21 -3.90 0.08
CA ASN A 102 -11.87 -3.65 0.60
C ASN A 102 -11.73 -2.50 1.59
N ARG A 103 -12.69 -1.56 1.68
CA ARG A 103 -12.57 -0.34 2.52
C ARG A 103 -12.34 -0.58 4.01
N ASN A 104 -12.53 -1.81 4.48
CA ASN A 104 -12.37 -2.19 5.89
C ASN A 104 -11.10 -3.00 6.18
N SER A 105 -10.31 -3.33 5.16
CA SER A 105 -9.13 -4.17 5.24
C SER A 105 -7.94 -3.46 4.59
N GLU A 106 -6.98 -3.05 5.40
CA GLU A 106 -5.72 -2.47 4.94
C GLU A 106 -4.97 -3.40 3.96
N LYS A 107 -5.02 -4.72 4.19
CA LYS A 107 -4.43 -5.72 3.30
C LYS A 107 -5.09 -5.75 1.94
N GLU A 108 -6.42 -5.71 1.91
CA GLU A 108 -7.16 -5.71 0.64
C GLU A 108 -6.95 -4.40 -0.12
N ILE A 109 -6.86 -3.26 0.59
CA ILE A 109 -6.48 -1.98 -0.01
C ILE A 109 -5.07 -2.06 -0.59
N TRP A 110 -4.09 -2.53 0.18
CA TRP A 110 -2.69 -2.69 -0.26
C TRP A 110 -2.59 -3.57 -1.50
N ASN A 111 -3.29 -4.70 -1.52
CA ASN A 111 -3.32 -5.60 -2.68
C ASN A 111 -4.02 -4.95 -3.88
N SER A 112 -5.14 -4.26 -3.67
CA SER A 112 -5.86 -3.54 -4.73
C SER A 112 -4.98 -2.45 -5.37
N ILE A 113 -4.15 -1.76 -4.58
CA ILE A 113 -3.13 -0.84 -5.10
C ILE A 113 -2.13 -1.61 -5.96
N LYS A 114 -1.49 -2.66 -5.42
CA LYS A 114 -0.47 -3.42 -6.15
C LYS A 114 -1.02 -3.99 -7.47
N GLU A 115 -2.21 -4.56 -7.46
CA GLU A 115 -2.84 -5.13 -8.65
C GLU A 115 -3.18 -4.07 -9.69
N ARG A 116 -3.81 -2.96 -9.27
CA ARG A 116 -4.15 -1.86 -10.17
C ARG A 116 -2.91 -1.30 -10.86
N PHE A 117 -1.83 -1.14 -10.11
CA PHE A 117 -0.63 -0.50 -10.63
C PHE A 117 0.38 -1.45 -11.27
N ALA A 118 0.33 -2.74 -10.94
CA ALA A 118 0.95 -3.78 -11.75
C ALA A 118 0.26 -3.85 -13.12
N SER A 119 -1.08 -3.82 -13.15
CA SER A 119 -1.83 -3.66 -14.40
C SER A 119 -1.38 -2.37 -15.09
N SER A 120 -1.35 -1.24 -14.38
CA SER A 120 -1.09 0.11 -14.92
C SER A 120 0.30 0.41 -15.46
N GLN A 121 1.24 -0.54 -15.45
CA GLN A 121 2.58 -0.33 -16.00
C GLN A 121 2.56 -0.07 -17.51
N SER A 122 3.46 0.80 -17.97
CA SER A 122 3.61 1.16 -19.39
C SER A 122 3.83 -0.06 -20.29
N SER A 123 4.60 -1.06 -19.82
CA SER A 123 4.81 -2.33 -20.53
C SER A 123 3.52 -3.12 -20.68
N ASN A 124 2.70 -3.20 -19.63
CA ASN A 124 1.41 -3.89 -19.67
C ASN A 124 0.38 -3.12 -20.52
N ARG A 125 0.34 -1.78 -20.46
CA ARG A 125 -0.43 -0.94 -21.40
C ARG A 125 -0.03 -1.19 -22.84
N ALA A 126 1.28 -1.15 -23.13
CA ALA A 126 1.81 -1.33 -24.47
C ALA A 126 1.49 -2.72 -25.01
N ARG A 127 1.55 -3.76 -24.16
CA ARG A 127 1.16 -5.12 -24.54
C ARG A 127 -0.31 -5.22 -24.93
N ILE A 128 -1.23 -4.70 -24.11
CA ILE A 128 -2.67 -4.72 -24.43
C ILE A 128 -2.99 -3.92 -25.68
N PHE A 129 -2.31 -2.78 -25.88
CA PHE A 129 -2.46 -1.97 -27.09
C PHE A 129 -1.92 -2.70 -28.33
N ASN A 130 -0.76 -3.35 -28.23
CA ASN A 130 -0.22 -4.18 -29.31
C ASN A 130 -1.17 -5.33 -29.65
N ASP A 131 -1.69 -6.05 -28.66
CA ASP A 131 -2.65 -7.15 -28.86
C ASP A 131 -3.90 -6.67 -29.62
N PHE A 132 -4.37 -5.43 -29.37
CA PHE A 132 -5.47 -4.82 -30.12
C PHE A 132 -5.09 -4.48 -31.57
N LEU A 133 -3.91 -3.91 -31.82
CA LEU A 133 -3.45 -3.55 -33.16
C LEU A 133 -3.33 -4.76 -34.12
N TYR A 134 -3.04 -5.94 -33.58
CA TYR A 134 -2.86 -7.17 -34.37
C TYR A 134 -4.14 -8.01 -34.51
N LEU A 135 -5.30 -7.51 -34.08
CA LEU A 135 -6.58 -8.18 -34.36
C LEU A 135 -6.79 -8.29 -35.87
N THR A 136 -6.88 -9.52 -36.37
CA THR A 136 -7.08 -9.80 -37.79
C THR A 136 -8.56 -10.01 -38.07
N PHE A 137 -9.09 -9.29 -39.05
CA PHE A 137 -10.47 -9.47 -39.51
C PHE A 137 -10.69 -10.89 -40.04
N LYS A 138 -11.79 -11.52 -39.60
CA LYS A 138 -12.21 -12.86 -40.03
C LYS A 138 -13.53 -12.76 -40.78
N GLU A 139 -13.48 -12.84 -42.11
CA GLU A 139 -14.65 -12.70 -42.98
C GLU A 139 -15.65 -13.85 -42.82
N ASP A 140 -15.17 -15.04 -42.49
CA ASP A 140 -15.94 -16.26 -42.23
C ASP A 140 -16.49 -16.35 -40.79
N ALA A 141 -16.04 -15.45 -39.89
CA ALA A 141 -16.37 -15.48 -38.47
C ALA A 141 -16.59 -14.06 -37.89
N VAL A 142 -17.43 -13.27 -38.57
CA VAL A 142 -17.69 -11.86 -38.23
C VAL A 142 -18.17 -11.68 -36.78
N ASP A 143 -19.07 -12.53 -36.29
CA ASP A 143 -19.56 -12.45 -34.91
C ASP A 143 -18.47 -12.72 -33.86
N SER A 144 -17.58 -13.68 -34.14
CA SER A 144 -16.42 -13.96 -33.31
C SER A 144 -15.43 -12.80 -33.34
N PHE A 145 -15.19 -12.21 -34.52
CA PHE A 145 -14.35 -11.02 -34.65
C PHE A 145 -14.91 -9.81 -33.87
N ILE A 146 -16.22 -9.53 -34.00
CA ILE A 146 -16.89 -8.47 -33.22
C ILE A 146 -16.72 -8.73 -31.72
N THR A 147 -16.80 -9.99 -31.29
CA THR A 147 -16.60 -10.38 -29.89
C THR A 147 -15.15 -10.15 -29.45
N GLU A 148 -14.16 -10.56 -30.26
CA GLU A 148 -12.73 -10.34 -29.99
C GLU A 148 -12.37 -8.85 -29.90
N VAL A 149 -12.91 -8.01 -30.80
CA VAL A 149 -12.77 -6.55 -30.75
C VAL A 149 -13.43 -5.98 -29.50
N ARG A 150 -14.66 -6.40 -29.16
CA ARG A 150 -15.34 -5.95 -27.95
C ARG A 150 -14.59 -6.33 -26.68
N VAL A 151 -14.04 -7.54 -26.63
CA VAL A 151 -13.21 -8.02 -25.50
C VAL A 151 -11.91 -7.22 -25.40
N SER A 152 -11.28 -6.90 -26.53
CA SER A 152 -10.00 -6.16 -26.54
C SER A 152 -10.20 -4.68 -26.18
N ILE A 153 -11.29 -4.06 -26.66
CA ILE A 153 -11.71 -2.72 -26.23
C ILE A 153 -12.04 -2.73 -24.73
N LYS A 154 -12.77 -3.74 -24.25
CA LYS A 154 -12.99 -3.93 -22.82
C LYS A 154 -11.69 -4.04 -22.05
N LYS A 155 -10.71 -4.83 -22.49
CA LYS A 155 -9.39 -4.91 -21.83
C LYS A 155 -8.64 -3.56 -21.78
N MET A 156 -8.84 -2.68 -22.77
CA MET A 156 -8.28 -1.31 -22.75
C MET A 156 -9.05 -0.36 -21.82
N ILE A 157 -10.39 -0.45 -21.78
CA ILE A 157 -11.27 0.39 -20.94
C ILE A 157 -11.28 -0.08 -19.48
N ASP A 158 -11.21 -1.39 -19.27
CA ASP A 158 -11.15 -2.07 -17.98
C ASP A 158 -9.73 -1.98 -17.40
N PHE A 159 -8.74 -1.43 -18.10
CA PHE A 159 -7.44 -1.15 -17.50
C PHE A 159 -7.52 -0.20 -16.28
N PRO A 160 -8.39 0.84 -16.30
CA PRO A 160 -8.81 1.57 -15.09
C PRO A 160 -10.05 1.01 -14.36
N ALA A 161 -10.83 0.09 -14.94
CA ALA A 161 -12.15 -0.32 -14.41
C ALA A 161 -12.35 -1.84 -14.12
N SER A 162 -11.37 -2.72 -14.38
CA SER A 162 -11.48 -4.18 -14.28
C SER A 162 -11.70 -4.70 -12.86
N LEU A 163 -11.57 -3.85 -11.84
CA LEU A 163 -11.93 -4.22 -10.46
C LEU A 163 -13.44 -4.11 -10.17
N ARG A 164 -14.28 -3.64 -11.10
CA ARG A 164 -15.73 -3.43 -10.84
C ARG A 164 -16.66 -4.58 -11.23
N LEU A 165 -16.16 -5.68 -11.81
CA LEU A 165 -17.05 -6.72 -12.38
C LEU A 165 -16.79 -8.17 -11.94
N LEU A 166 -16.00 -8.40 -10.88
CA LEU A 166 -16.08 -9.65 -10.13
C LEU A 166 -16.81 -9.38 -8.81
N LYS A 167 -18.14 -9.29 -8.90
CA LYS A 167 -19.08 -9.47 -7.78
C LYS A 167 -19.53 -10.93 -7.75
#